data_AF-A0A1F4Q4F3-F1
#
_entry.id   AF-A0A1F4Q4F3-F1
#
_cell.length_a   1.000
_cell.length_b   1.000
_cell.length_c   1.000
_cell.angle_alpha   90.00
_cell.angle_beta   90.00
_cell.angle_gamma   90.00
#
_symmetry.space_group_name_H-M   'P 1'
#
loop_
_entity.id
_entity.type
_entity.pdbx_description
1 polymer ?
#
loop_
_entity_poly.entity_id
_entity_poly.type
_entity_poly.pdbx_seq_one_letter_code
_entity_poly.pdbx_strand_id
1 'polypeptide(L)'
;MSGDDHAKKSKDEDLERYKDLLGEAEEECAACGGRLELEKVNLEDYQGGKLYMMEQVPAYVCQECDEIWVPEPIMEEFEKMIETAKRAGAHEKNEESKEKSTRKIKRHKEGK
;
A
#
# COMPACT_ATOMS: atom_id res chain seq x y z
N MET A 1 -11.29 -18.18 -40.09
CA MET A 1 -11.97 -18.43 -38.81
C MET A 1 -10.85 -18.62 -37.79
N SER A 2 -10.47 -17.54 -37.12
CA SER A 2 -10.82 -17.26 -35.71
C SER A 2 -10.05 -18.23 -34.79
N GLY A 3 -9.16 -17.83 -33.89
CA GLY A 3 -8.69 -16.53 -33.44
C GLY A 3 -7.48 -16.77 -32.52
N ASP A 4 -6.73 -15.70 -32.27
CA ASP A 4 -5.51 -15.70 -31.47
C ASP A 4 -5.73 -16.06 -29.98
N ASP A 5 -5.43 -17.30 -29.60
CA ASP A 5 -5.44 -17.81 -28.21
C ASP A 5 -4.11 -17.52 -27.48
N HIS A 6 -3.76 -16.25 -27.29
CA HIS A 6 -2.54 -15.86 -26.54
C HIS A 6 -2.77 -14.81 -25.44
N ALA A 7 -3.89 -14.88 -24.72
CA ALA A 7 -4.22 -13.88 -23.69
C ALA A 7 -4.75 -14.42 -22.34
N LYS A 8 -4.58 -15.73 -22.06
CA LYS A 8 -5.09 -16.34 -20.80
C LYS A 8 -4.03 -16.92 -19.86
N LYS A 9 -2.74 -16.79 -20.17
CA LYS A 9 -1.68 -17.47 -19.41
C LYS A 9 -1.16 -16.71 -18.18
N SER A 10 -1.37 -15.40 -18.09
CA SER A 10 -0.68 -14.55 -17.10
C SER A 10 -1.43 -14.29 -15.79
N LYS A 11 -2.70 -14.69 -15.66
CA LYS A 11 -3.49 -14.44 -14.44
C LYS A 11 -3.41 -15.57 -13.40
N ASP A 12 -3.21 -16.81 -13.84
CA ASP A 12 -3.19 -17.99 -12.96
C ASP A 12 -1.84 -18.18 -12.23
N GLU A 13 -0.71 -17.85 -12.86
CA GLU A 13 0.63 -18.12 -12.29
C GLU A 13 0.92 -17.31 -11.00
N ASP A 14 0.47 -16.05 -10.94
CA ASP A 14 0.59 -15.25 -9.71
C ASP A 14 -0.26 -15.83 -8.57
N LEU A 15 -1.45 -16.34 -8.89
CA LEU A 15 -2.36 -16.88 -7.88
C LEU A 15 -1.81 -18.19 -7.31
N GLU A 16 -1.21 -19.04 -8.14
CA GLU A 16 -0.52 -20.25 -7.69
C GLU A 16 0.64 -19.94 -6.74
N ARG A 17 1.43 -18.90 -7.01
CA ARG A 17 2.52 -18.48 -6.11
C ARG A 17 2.02 -18.12 -4.70
N TYR A 18 0.83 -17.55 -4.60
CA TYR A 18 0.27 -17.13 -3.31
C TYR A 18 -0.64 -18.20 -2.68
N LYS A 19 -1.07 -19.25 -3.39
CA LYS A 19 -1.89 -20.33 -2.82
C LYS A 19 -1.29 -20.93 -1.55
N ASP A 20 0.03 -21.15 -1.53
CA ASP A 20 0.72 -21.70 -0.36
C ASP A 20 0.81 -20.69 0.81
N LEU A 21 0.74 -19.39 0.53
CA LEU A 21 0.78 -18.30 1.52
C LEU A 21 -0.62 -17.88 2.01
N LEU A 22 -1.65 -18.20 1.24
CA LEU A 22 -3.05 -17.81 1.47
C LEU A 22 -3.75 -18.70 2.51
N GLY A 23 -3.16 -19.84 2.89
CA GLY A 23 -3.67 -20.73 3.93
C GLY A 23 -5.08 -21.29 3.67
N GLU A 24 -5.67 -21.92 4.68
CA GLU A 24 -7.11 -22.20 4.72
C GLU A 24 -7.82 -20.89 5.08
N ALA A 25 -8.17 -20.09 4.08
CA ALA A 25 -8.98 -18.91 4.32
C ALA A 25 -10.43 -19.32 4.59
N GLU A 26 -11.02 -18.67 5.58
CA GLU A 26 -12.45 -18.80 5.85
C GLU A 26 -13.24 -18.37 4.60
N GLU A 27 -14.25 -19.14 4.22
CA GLU A 27 -15.12 -18.82 3.07
C GLU A 27 -16.11 -17.68 3.41
N GLU A 28 -16.23 -17.35 4.69
CA GLU A 28 -17.18 -16.40 5.24
C GLU A 28 -16.47 -15.23 5.93
N CYS A 29 -16.98 -14.03 5.69
CA CYS A 29 -16.47 -12.80 6.25
C CYS A 29 -16.79 -12.74 7.75
N ALA A 30 -15.77 -12.65 8.61
CA ALA A 30 -16.01 -12.55 10.05
C ALA A 30 -16.71 -11.25 10.49
N ALA A 31 -16.80 -10.24 9.62
CA ALA A 31 -17.49 -8.98 9.92
C ALA A 31 -19.01 -9.04 9.69
N CYS A 32 -19.46 -9.70 8.62
CA CYS A 32 -20.88 -9.71 8.21
C CYS A 32 -21.47 -11.10 7.93
N GLY A 33 -20.64 -12.15 7.89
CA GLY A 33 -21.01 -13.50 7.49
C GLY A 33 -21.10 -13.72 5.98
N GLY A 34 -20.80 -12.70 5.17
CA GLY A 34 -20.92 -12.78 3.72
C GLY A 34 -19.78 -13.52 3.03
N ARG A 35 -19.95 -13.85 1.75
CA ARG A 35 -18.96 -14.64 1.00
C ARG A 35 -17.67 -13.86 0.75
N LEU A 36 -16.52 -14.51 1.02
CA LEU A 36 -15.20 -14.02 0.66
C LEU A 36 -14.77 -14.58 -0.70
N GLU A 37 -14.26 -13.71 -1.58
CA GLU A 37 -13.66 -14.11 -2.86
C GLU A 37 -12.22 -13.61 -2.95
N LEU A 38 -11.33 -14.43 -3.50
CA LEU A 38 -9.94 -14.07 -3.71
C LEU A 38 -9.82 -13.13 -4.91
N GLU A 39 -9.43 -11.89 -4.67
CA GLU A 39 -9.27 -10.85 -5.68
C GLU A 39 -7.92 -10.16 -5.58
N LYS A 40 -7.53 -9.46 -6.65
CA LYS A 40 -6.32 -8.63 -6.67
C LYS A 40 -6.72 -7.19 -6.31
N VAL A 41 -6.28 -6.71 -5.16
CA VAL A 41 -6.55 -5.36 -4.64
C VAL A 41 -5.28 -4.52 -4.59
N ASN A 42 -5.44 -3.21 -4.40
CA ASN A 42 -4.33 -2.31 -4.13
C ASN A 42 -4.32 -2.00 -2.62
N LEU A 43 -3.21 -2.29 -1.95
CA LEU A 43 -2.99 -1.88 -0.57
C LEU A 43 -2.35 -0.51 -0.55
N GLU A 44 -2.97 0.42 0.16
CA GLU A 44 -2.48 1.79 0.30
C GLU A 44 -2.41 2.20 1.76
N ASP A 45 -1.34 2.91 2.12
CA ASP A 45 -1.15 3.43 3.46
C ASP A 45 -0.47 4.80 3.42
N TYR A 46 -1.11 5.79 4.03
CA TYR A 46 -0.63 7.17 4.05
C TYR A 46 0.02 7.51 5.38
N GLN A 47 1.36 7.61 5.42
CA GLN A 47 2.10 7.95 6.65
C GLN A 47 3.07 9.10 6.43
N GLY A 48 3.03 10.08 7.32
CA GLY A 48 4.02 11.15 7.36
C GLY A 48 4.09 11.98 6.07
N GLY A 49 2.96 12.14 5.37
CA GLY A 49 2.88 12.88 4.11
C GLY A 49 3.31 12.08 2.86
N LYS A 50 3.61 10.78 3.01
CA LYS A 50 3.99 9.88 1.92
C LYS A 50 2.92 8.80 1.74
N LEU A 51 2.58 8.50 0.50
CA LEU A 51 1.70 7.38 0.12
C LEU A 51 2.56 6.15 -0.18
N TYR A 52 2.33 5.07 0.53
CA TYR A 52 2.90 3.75 0.27
C TYR A 52 1.82 2.90 -0.39
N MET A 53 2.15 2.26 -1.52
CA MET A 53 1.18 1.49 -2.29
C MET A 53 1.80 0.18 -2.77
N MET A 54 1.07 -0.92 -2.60
CA MET A 54 1.36 -2.22 -3.19
C MET A 54 0.20 -2.59 -4.10
N GLU A 55 0.47 -2.78 -5.39
CA GLU A 55 -0.55 -3.04 -6.40
C GLU A 55 -0.73 -4.54 -6.66
N GLN A 56 -1.93 -4.92 -7.10
CA GLN A 56 -2.25 -6.28 -7.55
C GLN A 56 -2.02 -7.37 -6.50
N VAL A 57 -2.30 -7.05 -5.25
CA VAL A 57 -2.09 -7.92 -4.09
C VAL A 57 -3.25 -8.89 -3.96
N PRO A 58 -3.01 -10.22 -3.87
CA PRO A 58 -4.08 -11.17 -3.62
C PRO A 58 -4.60 -11.02 -2.19
N ALA A 59 -5.90 -10.74 -2.05
CA ALA A 59 -6.60 -10.62 -0.77
C ALA A 59 -8.02 -11.16 -0.90
N TYR A 60 -8.63 -11.54 0.22
CA TYR A 60 -10.02 -11.98 0.25
C TYR A 60 -10.92 -10.77 0.43
N VAL A 61 -11.81 -10.54 -0.53
CA VAL A 61 -12.76 -9.41 -0.53
C VAL A 61 -14.15 -9.93 -0.27
N CYS A 62 -14.82 -9.36 0.71
CA CYS A 62 -16.21 -9.68 0.99
C CYS A 62 -17.11 -9.06 -0.08
N GLN A 63 -17.89 -9.90 -0.76
CA GLN A 63 -18.79 -9.49 -1.83
C GLN A 63 -20.06 -8.76 -1.34
N GLU A 64 -20.24 -8.65 -0.03
CA GLU A 64 -21.42 -8.03 0.60
C GLU A 64 -21.12 -6.72 1.33
N CYS A 65 -19.98 -6.63 2.01
CA CYS A 65 -19.61 -5.44 2.79
C CYS A 65 -18.29 -4.78 2.38
N ASP A 66 -17.66 -5.25 1.29
CA ASP A 66 -16.40 -4.74 0.74
C ASP A 66 -15.21 -4.80 1.72
N GLU A 67 -15.30 -5.61 2.78
CA GLU A 67 -14.20 -5.80 3.73
C GLU A 67 -13.06 -6.59 3.07
N ILE A 68 -11.82 -6.11 3.25
CA ILE A 68 -10.62 -6.68 2.64
C ILE A 68 -9.81 -7.42 3.70
N TRP A 69 -9.64 -8.72 3.50
CA TRP A 69 -8.89 -9.61 4.37
C TRP A 69 -7.57 -9.96 3.71
N VAL A 70 -6.51 -9.32 4.20
CA VAL A 70 -5.15 -9.49 3.68
C VAL A 70 -4.43 -10.57 4.48
N PRO A 71 -3.83 -11.59 3.83
CA PRO A 71 -3.01 -12.59 4.49
C PRO A 71 -1.83 -11.97 5.25
N GLU A 72 -1.53 -12.53 6.42
CA GLU A 72 -0.39 -12.13 7.25
C GLU A 72 0.95 -12.01 6.47
N PRO A 73 1.39 -12.99 5.65
CA PRO A 73 2.68 -12.88 4.96
C PRO A 73 2.75 -11.68 4.02
N ILE A 74 1.62 -11.30 3.42
CA ILE A 74 1.52 -10.16 2.52
C ILE A 74 1.59 -8.85 3.31
N MET A 75 0.88 -8.77 4.43
CA MET A 75 0.95 -7.62 5.34
C MET A 75 2.38 -7.41 5.85
N GLU A 76 3.08 -8.47 6.24
CA GLU A 76 4.47 -8.37 6.66
C GLU A 76 5.39 -7.82 5.56
N GLU A 77 5.21 -8.25 4.30
CA GLU A 77 5.99 -7.71 3.17
C GLU A 77 5.69 -6.23 2.95
N PHE A 78 4.43 -5.81 3.10
CA PHE A 78 4.04 -4.41 2.99
C PHE A 78 4.67 -3.55 4.09
N GLU A 79 4.63 -4.00 5.34
CA GLU A 79 5.27 -3.31 6.46
C GLU A 79 6.80 -3.21 6.28
N LYS A 80 7.46 -4.29 5.84
CA LYS A 80 8.91 -4.29 5.53
C LYS A 80 9.25 -3.31 4.41
N MET A 81 8.40 -3.21 3.39
CA MET A 81 8.56 -2.25 2.28
C MET A 81 8.46 -0.80 2.79
N ILE A 82 7.44 -0.50 3.60
CA ILE A 82 7.27 0.82 4.23
C ILE A 82 8.47 1.15 5.13
N GLU A 83 8.93 0.21 5.95
CA GLU A 83 10.07 0.41 6.84
C GLU A 83 11.35 0.73 6.03
N THR A 84 11.61 -0.04 4.97
CA THR A 84 12.77 0.16 4.10
C THR A 84 12.73 1.53 3.43
N ALA A 85 11.56 1.93 2.93
CA ALA A 85 11.38 3.23 2.32
C ALA A 85 11.52 4.39 3.32
N LYS A 86 11.07 4.22 4.57
CA LYS A 86 11.30 5.20 5.65
C LYS A 86 12.78 5.36 5.96
N ARG A 87 13.55 4.27 5.98
CA ARG A 87 15.00 4.29 6.19
C ARG A 87 15.73 4.99 5.02
N ALA A 88 15.28 4.78 3.78
CA ALA A 88 15.83 5.46 2.60
C ALA A 88 15.46 6.96 2.57
N GLY A 89 14.23 7.32 2.90
CA GLY A 89 13.71 8.70 2.88
C GLY A 89 14.13 9.59 4.06
N ALA A 90 14.83 9.04 5.07
CA ALA A 90 15.34 9.81 6.21
C ALA A 90 16.40 10.85 5.81
N HIS A 91 16.94 10.77 4.58
CA HIS A 91 17.94 11.70 4.06
C HIS A 91 17.34 13.00 3.45
N GLU A 92 16.01 13.11 3.33
CA GLU A 92 15.34 14.25 2.67
C GLU A 92 14.92 15.37 3.63
N LYS A 93 15.10 15.23 4.95
CA LYS A 93 14.61 16.22 5.95
C LYS A 93 15.48 17.48 6.13
N ASN A 94 16.41 17.82 5.22
CA ASN A 94 17.35 18.93 5.44
C ASN A 94 17.10 20.23 4.64
N GLU A 95 16.07 20.34 3.78
CA GLU A 95 15.92 21.55 2.95
C GLU A 95 14.80 22.52 3.35
N GLU A 96 13.81 22.13 4.16
CA GLU A 96 12.65 23.03 4.41
C GLU A 96 12.73 23.87 5.70
N SER A 97 13.84 23.80 6.46
CA SER A 97 13.96 24.53 7.75
C SER A 97 14.87 25.77 7.70
N LYS A 98 15.61 26.05 6.62
CA LYS A 98 16.54 27.20 6.55
C LYS A 98 15.92 28.51 6.08
N GLU A 99 14.79 28.48 5.35
CA GLU A 99 14.29 29.72 4.71
C GLU A 99 13.46 30.64 5.62
N LYS A 100 12.99 30.16 6.78
CA LYS A 100 12.12 30.97 7.67
C LYS A 100 12.84 31.67 8.83
N SER A 101 14.12 31.38 9.07
CA SER A 101 14.86 31.92 10.23
C SER A 101 15.70 33.18 9.93
N THR A 102 16.02 33.46 8.66
CA THR A 102 16.90 34.59 8.29
C THR A 102 16.19 35.93 8.10
N ARG A 103 14.84 35.97 8.04
CA ARG A 103 14.08 37.23 7.83
C ARG A 103 13.72 38.01 9.09
N LYS A 104 13.95 37.48 10.30
CA LYS A 104 13.56 38.17 11.55
C LYS A 104 14.65 39.04 12.19
N ILE A 105 15.86 39.06 11.63
CA ILE A 105 16.98 39.85 12.20
C ILE A 105 17.46 40.85 11.15
N LYS A 106 16.74 41.96 10.97
CA LYS A 106 17.26 43.30 10.63
C LYS A 106 16.09 44.24 10.32
N ARG A 107 15.73 45.06 11.31
CA ARG A 107 15.69 46.53 11.22
C ARG A 107 15.27 47.08 12.59
N HIS A 108 16.29 47.36 13.40
CA HIS A 108 16.23 48.36 14.45
C HIS A 108 15.98 49.74 13.82
N LYS A 109 15.16 50.54 14.51
CA LYS A 109 15.27 51.97 14.81
C LYS A 109 15.96 52.91 13.80
N GLU A 110 15.20 53.93 13.38
CA GLU A 110 15.47 55.38 13.24
C GLU A 110 14.32 55.92 12.35
N GLY A 111 13.56 56.99 12.58
CA GLY A 111 13.67 58.17 13.41
C GLY A 111 12.91 59.28 12.67
N LYS A 112 11.91 59.91 13.29
CA LYS A 112 11.56 61.34 13.14
C LYS A 112 10.46 61.73 14.13
#